data_AF-A0A6N1VJ24-F1
#
_entry.id   AF-A0A6N1VJ24-F1
#
_cell.length_a   1.000
_cell.length_b   1.000
_cell.length_c   1.000
_cell.angle_alpha   90.00
_cell.angle_beta   90.00
_cell.angle_gamma   90.00
#
_symmetry.space_group_name_H-M   'P 1'
#
loop_
_entity.id
_entity.type
_entity.pdbx_description
1 polymer ?
#
loop_
_entity_poly.entity_id
_entity_poly.type
_entity_poly.pdbx_seq_one_letter_code
_entity_poly.pdbx_strand_id
1 'polypeptide(L)'
;MEFDWKRAVERNLDDLLRIVAQLFLLAGIRTGRSLVFVPRALRSRILSVLRPAEFAARRLIVMAACKLERDVTLGPERPGQRRGPDGGDPSVRQTGHGTEEEHEPTDAELLDLYRDRPCFALFDPWKRHAPFLFDVTGLDGPFGHVFLEYDAREEVWSEPGLDPDALVDARALSRRIRALALALDDLDRQAARLARWKARFDRAIERIRAADAGEIEGVTAGAVRKPAPWRFRPLRLGLPPGWRRRPRTEIEEVLKECHLLALDAWNTS
;
A
#
# COMPACT_ATOMS: atom_id res chain seq x y z
N MET A 1 -28.17 0.54 17.39
CA MET A 1 -28.03 -0.13 16.08
C MET A 1 -26.54 -0.21 15.81
N GLU A 2 -25.97 -1.41 15.82
CA GLU A 2 -24.55 -1.62 15.58
C GLU A 2 -24.25 -1.35 14.10
N PHE A 3 -23.09 -0.76 13.81
CA PHE A 3 -22.70 -0.47 12.43
C PHE A 3 -22.30 -1.76 11.72
N ASP A 4 -22.92 -2.04 10.56
CA ASP A 4 -22.64 -3.23 9.76
C ASP A 4 -21.36 -3.04 8.94
N TRP A 5 -20.23 -3.41 9.56
CA TRP A 5 -18.91 -3.35 8.94
C TRP A 5 -18.78 -4.25 7.72
N LYS A 6 -19.43 -5.41 7.73
CA LYS A 6 -19.35 -6.38 6.62
C LYS A 6 -20.00 -5.79 5.37
N ARG A 7 -21.22 -5.28 5.50
CA ARG A 7 -21.92 -4.63 4.39
C ARG A 7 -21.17 -3.40 3.87
N ALA A 8 -20.56 -2.62 4.74
CA ALA A 8 -19.74 -1.48 4.33
C ALA A 8 -18.51 -1.92 3.52
N VAL A 9 -17.83 -2.99 3.93
CA VAL A 9 -16.70 -3.56 3.17
C VAL A 9 -17.15 -4.09 1.81
N GLU A 10 -18.22 -4.87 1.75
CA GLU A 10 -18.77 -5.44 0.51
C GLU A 10 -19.16 -4.33 -0.49
N ARG A 11 -19.89 -3.31 -0.06
CA ARG A 11 -20.27 -2.19 -0.93
C ARG A 11 -19.05 -1.47 -1.51
N ASN A 12 -18.07 -1.12 -0.68
CA ASN A 12 -16.88 -0.42 -1.13
C ASN A 12 -15.98 -1.31 -2.01
N LEU A 13 -16.00 -2.64 -1.80
CA LEU A 13 -15.32 -3.60 -2.66
C LEU A 13 -15.93 -3.60 -4.06
N ASP A 14 -17.25 -3.70 -4.17
CA ASP A 14 -17.97 -3.68 -5.44
C ASP A 14 -17.71 -2.39 -6.22
N ASP A 15 -17.77 -1.25 -5.53
CA ASP A 15 -17.50 0.05 -6.14
C ASP A 15 -16.06 0.14 -6.67
N LEU A 16 -15.08 -0.37 -5.91
CA LEU A 16 -13.68 -0.41 -6.34
C LEU A 16 -13.45 -1.38 -7.51
N LEU A 17 -14.09 -2.55 -7.51
CA LEU A 17 -13.99 -3.51 -8.62
C LEU A 17 -14.51 -2.91 -9.92
N ARG A 18 -15.61 -2.15 -9.86
CA ARG A 18 -16.15 -1.42 -11.02
C ARG A 18 -15.20 -0.31 -11.50
N ILE A 19 -14.56 0.43 -10.59
CA ILE A 19 -13.52 1.42 -10.94
C ILE A 19 -12.31 0.74 -11.59
N VAL A 20 -11.88 -0.41 -11.06
CA VAL A 20 -10.77 -1.19 -11.61
C VAL A 20 -11.09 -1.70 -13.01
N ALA A 21 -12.31 -2.19 -13.26
CA ALA A 21 -12.75 -2.57 -14.60
C ALA A 21 -12.64 -1.40 -15.59
N GLN A 22 -13.02 -0.17 -15.20
CA GLN A 22 -12.82 1.02 -16.02
C GLN A 22 -11.33 1.32 -16.28
N LEU A 23 -10.47 1.13 -15.28
CA LEU A 23 -9.01 1.29 -15.44
C LEU A 23 -8.43 0.27 -16.45
N PHE A 24 -8.89 -0.98 -16.45
CA PHE A 24 -8.51 -1.97 -17.45
C PHE A 24 -8.90 -1.53 -18.86
N LEU A 25 -10.13 -1.01 -19.03
CA LEU A 25 -10.61 -0.48 -20.31
C LEU A 25 -9.77 0.71 -20.78
N LEU A 26 -9.52 1.69 -19.91
CA LEU A 26 -8.74 2.90 -20.24
C LEU A 26 -7.27 2.57 -20.55
N ALA A 27 -6.69 1.58 -19.87
CA ALA A 27 -5.32 1.14 -20.11
C ALA A 27 -5.18 0.19 -21.32
N GLY A 28 -6.30 -0.19 -21.96
CA GLY A 28 -6.30 -1.12 -23.08
C GLY A 28 -5.81 -2.52 -22.70
N ILE A 29 -5.97 -2.92 -21.45
CA ILE A 29 -5.55 -4.24 -20.95
C ILE A 29 -6.70 -5.21 -21.21
N ARG A 30 -6.65 -5.95 -22.32
CA ARG A 30 -7.61 -7.02 -22.66
C ARG A 30 -6.86 -8.33 -22.87
N THR A 31 -7.35 -9.41 -22.24
CA THR A 31 -6.99 -10.82 -22.52
C THR A 31 -5.60 -11.02 -23.13
N GLY A 32 -4.56 -10.89 -22.29
CA GLY A 32 -3.16 -11.16 -22.66
C GLY A 32 -2.40 -10.00 -23.31
N ARG A 33 -3.07 -8.96 -23.83
CA ARG A 33 -2.43 -7.80 -24.45
C ARG A 33 -2.55 -6.56 -23.55
N SER A 34 -1.43 -5.89 -23.32
CA SER A 34 -1.37 -4.58 -22.68
C SER A 34 -0.69 -3.62 -23.65
N LEU A 35 -1.17 -2.39 -23.73
CA LEU A 35 -0.43 -1.34 -24.42
C LEU A 35 0.96 -1.22 -23.78
N VAL A 36 1.99 -1.29 -24.61
CA VAL A 36 3.39 -1.10 -24.17
C VAL A 36 3.66 0.39 -23.97
N PHE A 37 3.11 1.22 -24.86
CA PHE A 37 3.23 2.67 -24.81
C PHE A 37 1.85 3.32 -24.82
N VAL A 38 1.69 4.40 -24.06
CA VAL A 38 0.48 5.21 -24.01
C VAL A 38 0.84 6.69 -24.07
N PRO A 39 -0.02 7.55 -24.66
CA PRO A 39 0.17 9.00 -24.59
C PRO A 39 0.28 9.48 -23.14
N ARG A 40 1.15 10.45 -22.88
CA ARG A 40 1.40 10.98 -21.54
C ARG A 40 0.14 11.56 -20.90
N ALA A 41 -0.72 12.21 -21.69
CA ALA A 41 -2.02 12.70 -21.23
C ALA A 41 -2.92 11.57 -20.72
N LEU A 42 -3.01 10.45 -21.46
CA LEU A 42 -3.79 9.28 -21.06
C LEU A 42 -3.21 8.64 -19.80
N ARG A 43 -1.88 8.49 -19.71
CA ARG A 43 -1.21 7.99 -18.50
C ARG A 43 -1.55 8.83 -17.28
N SER A 44 -1.51 10.15 -17.40
CA SER A 44 -1.84 11.07 -16.30
C SER A 44 -3.30 10.93 -15.87
N ARG A 45 -4.23 10.79 -16.82
CA ARG A 45 -5.65 10.53 -16.55
C ARG A 45 -5.88 9.18 -15.87
N ILE A 46 -5.18 8.12 -16.28
CA ILE A 46 -5.27 6.82 -15.61
C ILE A 46 -4.72 6.94 -14.18
N LEU A 47 -3.60 7.64 -13.98
CA LEU A 47 -3.00 7.83 -12.67
C LEU A 47 -3.87 8.67 -11.72
N SER A 48 -4.64 9.63 -12.22
CA SER A 48 -5.55 10.43 -11.38
C SER A 48 -6.69 9.60 -10.78
N VAL A 49 -7.02 8.44 -11.36
CA VAL A 49 -8.00 7.50 -10.81
C VAL A 49 -7.32 6.36 -10.06
N LEU A 50 -6.25 5.78 -10.62
CA LEU A 50 -5.53 4.66 -10.03
C LEU A 50 -4.93 5.01 -8.65
N ARG A 51 -4.35 6.20 -8.49
CA ARG A 51 -3.74 6.59 -7.20
C ARG A 51 -4.80 6.61 -6.08
N PRO A 52 -5.91 7.37 -6.18
CA PRO A 52 -7.00 7.28 -5.21
C PRO A 52 -7.51 5.85 -4.97
N ALA A 53 -7.66 5.04 -6.02
CA ALA A 53 -8.15 3.66 -5.91
C ALA A 53 -7.20 2.79 -5.08
N GLU A 54 -5.88 2.90 -5.29
CA GLU A 54 -4.89 2.22 -4.46
C GLU A 54 -4.95 2.66 -2.99
N PHE A 55 -5.19 3.95 -2.71
CA PHE A 55 -5.35 4.43 -1.33
C PHE A 55 -6.64 3.92 -0.68
N ALA A 56 -7.74 3.86 -1.44
CA ALA A 56 -9.01 3.32 -0.99
C ALA A 56 -8.91 1.82 -0.69
N ALA A 57 -8.27 1.04 -1.57
CA ALA A 57 -8.06 -0.39 -1.35
C ALA A 57 -7.26 -0.70 -0.08
N ARG A 58 -6.20 0.07 0.22
CA ARG A 58 -5.45 -0.09 1.49
C ARG A 58 -6.33 0.17 2.72
N ARG A 59 -7.21 1.16 2.64
CA ARG A 59 -8.18 1.47 3.72
C ARG A 59 -9.22 0.38 3.87
N LEU A 60 -9.73 -0.15 2.76
CA LEU A 60 -10.63 -1.29 2.76
C LEU A 60 -9.99 -2.53 3.41
N ILE A 61 -8.72 -2.81 3.09
CA ILE A 61 -7.94 -3.89 3.71
C ILE A 61 -7.79 -3.64 5.23
N VAL A 62 -7.59 -2.39 5.67
CA VAL A 62 -7.54 -2.04 7.09
C VAL A 62 -8.88 -2.31 7.77
N MET A 63 -9.99 -1.86 7.20
CA MET A 63 -11.34 -2.14 7.72
C MET A 63 -11.55 -3.65 7.86
N ALA A 64 -11.26 -4.39 6.79
CA ALA A 64 -11.40 -5.84 6.75
C ALA A 64 -10.49 -6.56 7.75
N ALA A 65 -9.28 -6.04 8.02
CA ALA A 65 -8.36 -6.61 8.99
C ALA A 65 -8.73 -6.32 10.45
N CYS A 66 -9.36 -5.17 10.71
CA CYS A 66 -9.73 -4.72 12.05
C CYS A 66 -11.10 -5.21 12.50
N LYS A 67 -12.08 -5.31 11.58
CA LYS A 67 -13.51 -5.46 11.94
C LYS A 67 -14.17 -6.74 11.45
N LEU A 68 -13.51 -7.52 10.59
CA LEU A 68 -14.01 -8.83 10.19
C LEU A 68 -13.32 -9.91 11.02
N GLU A 69 -14.11 -10.89 11.46
CA GLU A 69 -13.63 -12.05 12.22
C GLU A 69 -12.61 -12.83 11.38
N ARG A 70 -11.43 -13.08 11.95
CA ARG A 70 -10.33 -13.78 11.26
C ARG A 70 -9.56 -14.63 12.25
N ASP A 71 -9.34 -15.89 11.90
CA ASP A 71 -8.43 -16.78 12.62
C ASP A 71 -6.97 -16.38 12.36
N VAL A 72 -6.47 -15.44 13.15
CA VAL A 72 -5.06 -15.03 13.12
C VAL A 72 -4.26 -15.98 13.99
N THR A 73 -3.87 -17.13 13.44
CA THR A 73 -2.86 -17.98 14.07
C THR A 73 -1.48 -17.32 13.95
N LEU A 74 -0.99 -16.78 15.05
CA LEU A 74 0.40 -16.34 15.17
C LEU A 74 1.26 -17.57 15.36
N GLY A 75 1.92 -18.03 14.29
CA GLY A 75 2.97 -19.02 14.39
C GLY A 75 4.10 -18.56 15.34
N PRO A 76 4.89 -19.49 15.90
CA PRO A 76 5.96 -19.14 16.83
C PRO A 76 6.90 -18.10 16.22
N GLU A 77 7.36 -17.15 17.02
CA GLU A 77 8.38 -16.19 16.61
C GLU A 77 9.58 -16.97 16.10
N ARG A 78 9.83 -16.94 14.79
CA ARG A 78 11.07 -17.52 14.25
C ARG A 78 12.21 -16.71 14.85
N PRO A 79 13.14 -17.33 15.60
CA PRO A 79 14.32 -16.62 16.08
C PRO A 79 15.01 -16.06 14.85
N GLY A 80 15.24 -14.74 14.84
CA GLY A 80 15.76 -14.02 13.69
C GLY A 80 17.06 -14.63 13.23
N GLN A 81 17.00 -15.50 12.23
CA GLN A 81 18.17 -16.11 11.63
C GLN A 81 18.85 -15.01 10.82
N ARG A 82 19.86 -14.40 11.43
CA ARG A 82 20.75 -13.45 10.77
C ARG A 82 21.40 -14.19 9.61
N ARG A 83 21.07 -13.83 8.38
CA ARG A 83 21.95 -14.11 7.25
C ARG A 83 23.17 -13.21 7.46
N GLY A 84 24.32 -13.81 7.75
CA GLY A 84 25.58 -13.11 7.93
C GLY A 84 25.96 -12.32 6.66
N PRO A 85 26.91 -11.39 6.77
CA PRO A 85 27.37 -10.57 5.66
C PRO A 85 28.35 -11.38 4.80
N ASP A 86 27.89 -12.47 4.18
CA ASP A 86 28.64 -13.11 3.11
C ASP A 86 28.13 -12.54 1.79
N GLY A 87 28.91 -11.60 1.28
CA GLY A 87 28.69 -10.90 0.03
C GLY A 87 28.69 -11.86 -1.16
N GLY A 88 27.59 -11.85 -1.90
CA GLY A 88 27.56 -12.17 -3.32
C GLY A 88 27.34 -10.87 -4.07
N ASP A 89 28.36 -10.43 -4.81
CA ASP A 89 28.38 -9.23 -5.63
C ASP A 89 27.23 -9.24 -6.67
N PRO A 90 26.33 -8.25 -6.72
CA PRO A 90 25.22 -8.25 -7.69
C PRO A 90 25.65 -7.77 -9.09
N SER A 91 26.95 -7.61 -9.37
CA SER A 91 27.45 -7.07 -10.64
C SER A 91 27.64 -8.10 -11.76
N VAL A 92 26.66 -8.95 -12.06
CA VAL A 92 26.59 -9.62 -13.39
C VAL A 92 25.14 -9.74 -13.83
N ARG A 93 24.61 -8.68 -14.44
CA ARG A 93 23.46 -8.79 -15.36
C ARG A 93 23.97 -8.48 -16.75
N GLN A 94 24.42 -9.52 -17.45
CA GLN A 94 24.71 -9.41 -18.87
C GLN A 94 23.38 -9.20 -19.60
N THR A 95 23.25 -8.03 -20.20
CA THR A 95 22.27 -7.71 -21.24
C THR A 95 22.59 -8.53 -22.48
N GLY A 96 21.78 -9.56 -22.74
CA GLY A 96 21.70 -10.21 -24.04
C GLY A 96 20.52 -9.62 -24.82
N HIS A 97 20.80 -8.85 -25.87
CA HIS A 97 19.86 -8.60 -26.94
C HIS A 97 19.77 -9.88 -27.80
N GLY A 98 18.57 -10.44 -27.92
CA GLY A 98 18.26 -11.59 -28.77
C GLY A 98 16.88 -11.41 -29.38
N THR A 99 16.82 -11.68 -30.68
CA THR A 99 15.74 -11.51 -31.64
C THR A 99 14.41 -12.18 -31.25
N GLU A 100 13.31 -11.54 -31.68
CA GLU A 100 11.94 -12.01 -31.53
C GLU A 100 11.71 -13.27 -32.38
N GLU A 101 11.57 -14.42 -31.74
CA GLU A 101 10.95 -15.61 -32.32
C GLU A 101 9.77 -16.02 -31.43
N GLU A 102 8.65 -16.36 -32.08
CA GLU A 102 7.40 -16.76 -31.44
C GLU A 102 7.60 -18.12 -30.72
N HIS A 103 7.81 -18.07 -29.40
CA HIS A 103 7.95 -19.25 -28.53
C HIS A 103 6.64 -19.48 -27.76
N GLU A 104 6.01 -20.65 -27.93
CA GLU A 104 4.94 -21.07 -27.04
C GLU A 104 5.52 -21.39 -25.65
N PRO A 105 5.03 -20.76 -24.58
CA PRO A 105 5.71 -20.80 -23.29
C PRO A 105 5.57 -22.16 -22.62
N THR A 106 6.69 -22.67 -22.12
CA THR A 106 6.81 -23.94 -21.39
C THR A 106 6.17 -23.83 -19.99
N ASP A 107 5.75 -24.94 -19.36
CA ASP A 107 5.15 -24.94 -18.01
C ASP A 107 5.98 -24.23 -16.92
N ALA A 108 7.31 -24.22 -17.07
CA ALA A 108 8.23 -23.48 -16.20
C ALA A 108 8.18 -21.95 -16.43
N GLU A 109 7.95 -21.50 -17.66
CA GLU A 109 7.75 -20.08 -18.01
C GLU A 109 6.35 -19.61 -17.61
N LEU A 110 5.35 -20.49 -17.70
CA LEU A 110 4.04 -20.27 -17.06
C LEU A 110 4.21 -20.08 -15.55
N LEU A 111 5.00 -20.93 -14.88
CA LEU A 111 5.33 -20.78 -13.46
C LEU A 111 6.10 -19.50 -13.14
N ASP A 112 6.97 -19.00 -14.02
CA ASP A 112 7.66 -17.71 -13.85
C ASP A 112 6.76 -16.51 -14.14
N LEU A 113 5.79 -16.61 -15.06
CA LEU A 113 4.68 -15.66 -15.20
C LEU A 113 3.78 -15.63 -13.95
N TYR A 114 3.66 -16.76 -13.24
CA TYR A 114 3.03 -16.83 -11.91
C TYR A 114 3.94 -16.32 -10.78
N ARG A 115 5.28 -16.40 -10.91
CA ARG A 115 6.28 -15.87 -9.96
C ARG A 115 6.34 -14.34 -10.00
N ASP A 116 6.14 -13.75 -11.17
CA ASP A 116 6.05 -12.31 -11.40
C ASP A 116 4.63 -11.73 -11.18
N ARG A 117 3.80 -12.42 -10.37
CA ARG A 117 2.51 -11.86 -9.92
C ARG A 117 2.76 -10.52 -9.21
N PRO A 118 2.23 -9.41 -9.74
CA PRO A 118 2.52 -8.10 -9.18
C PRO A 118 1.83 -7.99 -7.82
N CYS A 119 2.61 -7.74 -6.77
CA CYS A 119 2.10 -7.70 -5.40
C CYS A 119 1.64 -6.29 -5.01
N PHE A 120 0.48 -6.20 -4.37
CA PHE A 120 -0.01 -4.94 -3.84
C PHE A 120 0.67 -4.58 -2.52
N ALA A 121 1.12 -3.33 -2.41
CA ALA A 121 1.73 -2.82 -1.19
C ALA A 121 0.64 -2.44 -0.17
N LEU A 122 0.60 -3.17 0.95
CA LEU A 122 -0.38 -2.97 2.03
C LEU A 122 -0.26 -1.62 2.73
N PHE A 123 0.96 -1.07 2.80
CA PHE A 123 1.24 0.19 3.50
C PHE A 123 1.14 1.38 2.56
N ASP A 124 0.60 2.49 3.05
CA ASP A 124 0.64 3.74 2.31
C ASP A 124 2.10 4.18 2.08
N PRO A 125 2.44 4.64 0.86
CA PRO A 125 3.72 5.29 0.61
C PRO A 125 3.93 6.48 1.56
N TRP A 126 5.18 6.70 2.00
CA TRP A 126 5.53 7.91 2.74
C TRP A 126 5.29 9.14 1.87
N LYS A 127 4.88 10.27 2.47
CA LYS A 127 4.80 11.55 1.77
C LYS A 127 6.23 11.92 1.33
N ARG A 128 6.50 12.02 0.03
CA ARG A 128 7.86 12.22 -0.53
C ARG A 128 8.42 13.63 -0.30
N HIS A 129 7.76 14.44 0.52
CA HIS A 129 8.11 15.82 0.85
C HIS A 129 7.79 16.07 2.33
N ALA A 130 8.71 15.68 3.20
CA ALA A 130 8.83 16.20 4.55
C ALA A 130 10.31 16.12 4.94
N PRO A 131 11.14 17.12 4.58
CA PRO A 131 12.52 17.17 5.03
C PRO A 131 12.66 17.47 6.53
N PHE A 132 11.56 17.52 7.31
CA PHE A 132 11.57 18.02 8.69
C PHE A 132 10.90 17.08 9.71
N LEU A 133 11.06 15.76 9.58
CA LEU A 133 10.59 14.82 10.62
C LEU A 133 11.70 14.07 11.36
N PHE A 134 12.95 14.53 11.27
CA PHE A 134 14.01 14.07 12.16
C PHE A 134 14.99 15.21 12.45
N ASP A 135 14.60 16.10 13.37
CA ASP A 135 15.53 16.55 14.39
C ASP A 135 14.74 16.78 15.69
N VAL A 136 14.85 15.82 16.61
CA VAL A 136 14.31 15.94 17.97
C VAL A 136 15.47 15.69 18.91
N THR A 137 16.29 16.72 19.08
CA THR A 137 16.98 16.96 20.33
C THR A 137 16.53 18.32 20.85
N GLY A 138 15.69 18.34 21.89
CA GLY A 138 15.59 19.51 22.77
C GLY A 138 14.24 20.22 22.91
N LEU A 139 13.09 19.57 22.75
CA LEU A 139 11.83 20.13 23.28
C LEU A 139 11.04 19.07 24.04
N ASP A 140 11.17 19.11 25.36
CA ASP A 140 10.31 18.45 26.32
C ASP A 140 8.89 19.02 26.21
N GLY A 141 7.95 18.26 25.63
CA GLY A 141 6.54 18.65 25.59
C GLY A 141 5.64 17.75 24.72
N PRO A 142 4.46 17.31 25.20
CA PRO A 142 3.66 16.27 24.57
C PRO A 142 2.79 16.83 23.44
N PHE A 143 2.84 16.19 22.27
CA PHE A 143 1.80 16.23 21.22
C PHE A 143 1.25 17.61 20.83
N GLY A 144 2.12 18.57 20.49
CA GLY A 144 1.74 19.77 19.76
C GLY A 144 1.55 19.49 18.27
N HIS A 145 0.45 18.85 17.86
CA HIS A 145 0.10 18.70 16.45
C HIS A 145 -0.42 20.01 15.88
N VAL A 146 0.44 20.78 15.22
CA VAL A 146 -0.02 21.86 14.33
C VAL A 146 -0.65 21.19 13.10
N PHE A 147 -1.99 21.11 13.09
CA PHE A 147 -2.77 20.85 11.89
C PHE A 147 -2.59 22.04 10.94
N LEU A 148 -1.54 22.02 10.13
CA LEU A 148 -1.56 22.81 8.90
C LEU A 148 -2.49 22.07 7.94
N GLU A 149 -3.70 22.62 7.82
CA GLU A 149 -4.65 22.45 6.73
C GLU A 149 -3.97 22.91 5.43
N TYR A 150 -2.93 22.19 5.01
CA TYR A 150 -2.32 22.38 3.72
C TYR A 150 -3.18 21.59 2.74
N ASP A 151 -4.14 22.31 2.17
CA ASP A 151 -4.85 21.99 0.94
C ASP A 151 -3.83 21.93 -0.20
N ALA A 152 -2.91 20.95 -0.12
CA ALA A 152 -2.06 20.55 -1.20
C ALA A 152 -2.99 19.97 -2.25
N ARG A 153 -3.48 20.86 -3.12
CA ARG A 153 -3.16 20.69 -4.53
C ARG A 153 -1.75 20.11 -4.55
N GLU A 154 -1.61 18.79 -4.73
CA GLU A 154 -0.38 18.29 -5.32
C GLU A 154 -0.32 19.11 -6.60
N GLU A 155 0.41 20.22 -6.55
CA GLU A 155 1.00 20.83 -7.71
C GLU A 155 1.78 19.66 -8.30
N VAL A 156 1.08 18.94 -9.17
CA VAL A 156 1.67 18.20 -10.26
C VAL A 156 2.63 19.23 -10.79
N TRP A 157 3.92 19.05 -10.49
CA TRP A 157 4.97 19.74 -11.19
C TRP A 157 4.71 19.39 -12.65
N SER A 158 3.93 20.22 -13.33
CA SER A 158 3.81 20.23 -14.77
C SER A 158 5.17 20.71 -15.19
N GLU A 159 6.10 19.76 -15.36
CA GLU A 159 7.35 20.00 -16.07
C GLU A 159 6.97 20.78 -17.33
N PRO A 160 7.29 22.08 -17.42
CA PRO A 160 6.86 22.88 -18.55
C PRO A 160 7.52 22.28 -19.80
N GLY A 161 6.72 21.92 -20.81
CA GLY A 161 7.23 21.60 -22.15
C GLY A 161 7.27 20.13 -22.57
N LEU A 162 6.69 19.20 -21.81
CA LEU A 162 6.56 17.81 -22.30
C LEU A 162 5.28 17.64 -23.12
N ASP A 163 5.46 17.18 -24.36
CA ASP A 163 4.38 16.92 -25.31
C ASP A 163 3.32 15.97 -24.70
N PRO A 164 2.05 16.41 -24.59
CA PRO A 164 0.95 15.58 -24.07
C PRO A 164 0.76 14.26 -24.81
N ASP A 165 1.10 14.23 -26.10
CA ASP A 165 0.96 13.05 -26.96
C ASP A 165 2.22 12.18 -27.00
N ALA A 166 3.29 12.61 -26.32
CA ALA A 166 4.50 11.81 -26.17
C ALA A 166 4.17 10.44 -25.59
N LEU A 167 4.62 9.41 -26.28
CA LEU A 167 4.44 8.02 -25.87
C LEU A 167 5.33 7.69 -24.67
N VAL A 168 4.72 7.13 -23.63
CA VAL A 168 5.40 6.74 -22.39
C VAL A 168 5.14 5.26 -22.11
N ASP A 169 6.14 4.56 -21.57
CA ASP A 169 6.01 3.15 -21.18
C ASP A 169 4.86 2.96 -20.16
N ALA A 170 3.95 2.05 -20.49
CA ALA A 170 2.78 1.69 -19.72
C ALA A 170 2.92 0.36 -18.95
N ARG A 171 4.01 -0.40 -19.13
CA ARG A 171 4.18 -1.72 -18.47
C ARG A 171 4.09 -1.63 -16.95
N ALA A 172 4.73 -0.61 -16.36
CA ALA A 172 4.64 -0.36 -14.92
C ALA A 172 3.22 0.03 -14.48
N LEU A 173 2.49 0.77 -15.30
CA LEU A 173 1.11 1.16 -15.05
C LEU A 173 0.19 -0.07 -15.05
N SER A 174 0.31 -0.94 -16.05
CA SER A 174 -0.47 -2.16 -16.18
C SER A 174 -0.20 -3.15 -15.04
N ARG A 175 1.07 -3.29 -14.62
CA ARG A 175 1.42 -4.11 -13.44
C ARG A 175 0.73 -3.61 -12.17
N ARG A 176 0.64 -2.28 -11.97
CA ARG A 176 -0.05 -1.70 -10.80
C ARG A 176 -1.56 -1.93 -10.85
N ILE A 177 -2.20 -1.77 -12.00
CA ILE A 177 -3.63 -2.04 -12.17
C ILE A 177 -3.92 -3.52 -11.87
N ARG A 178 -3.09 -4.44 -12.41
CA ARG A 178 -3.20 -5.87 -12.12
C ARG A 178 -2.98 -6.19 -10.64
N ALA A 179 -1.99 -5.58 -9.98
CA ALA A 179 -1.75 -5.76 -8.55
C ALA A 179 -2.95 -5.34 -7.70
N LEU A 180 -3.57 -4.20 -8.05
CA LEU A 180 -4.76 -3.71 -7.38
C LEU A 180 -5.93 -4.70 -7.57
N ALA A 181 -6.16 -5.17 -8.79
CA ALA A 181 -7.22 -6.12 -9.09
C ALA A 181 -7.06 -7.43 -8.29
N LEU A 182 -5.86 -8.03 -8.33
CA LEU A 182 -5.55 -9.25 -7.58
C LEU A 182 -5.69 -9.06 -6.06
N ALA A 183 -5.37 -7.87 -5.54
CA ALA A 183 -5.51 -7.60 -4.12
C ALA A 183 -6.97 -7.44 -3.67
N LEU A 184 -7.84 -6.93 -4.53
CA LEU A 184 -9.28 -6.84 -4.27
C LEU A 184 -9.96 -8.20 -4.42
N ASP A 185 -9.54 -9.01 -5.39
CA ASP A 185 -9.99 -10.40 -5.57
C ASP A 185 -9.62 -11.26 -4.34
N ASP A 186 -8.39 -11.14 -3.85
CA ASP A 186 -7.89 -11.82 -2.65
C ASP A 186 -7.99 -10.95 -1.37
N LEU A 187 -9.08 -10.18 -1.18
CA LEU A 187 -9.19 -9.20 -0.09
C LEU A 187 -8.91 -9.83 1.29
N ASP A 188 -9.49 -11.01 1.53
CA ASP A 188 -9.32 -11.71 2.80
C ASP A 188 -7.89 -12.11 3.08
N ARG A 189 -7.16 -12.55 2.06
CA ARG A 189 -5.76 -12.92 2.22
C ARG A 189 -4.91 -11.71 2.59
N GLN A 190 -5.18 -10.55 1.97
CA GLN A 190 -4.48 -9.30 2.27
C GLN A 190 -4.80 -8.82 3.69
N ALA A 191 -6.06 -8.86 4.09
CA ALA A 191 -6.49 -8.45 5.42
C ALA A 191 -5.94 -9.39 6.52
N ALA A 192 -5.92 -10.71 6.31
CA ALA A 192 -5.26 -11.65 7.23
C ALA A 192 -3.74 -11.40 7.33
N ARG A 193 -3.07 -11.01 6.23
CA ARG A 193 -1.66 -10.62 6.24
C ARG A 193 -1.44 -9.35 7.06
N LEU A 194 -2.34 -8.37 6.94
CA LEU A 194 -2.28 -7.13 7.72
C LEU A 194 -2.58 -7.38 9.21
N ALA A 195 -3.57 -8.21 9.53
CA ALA A 195 -3.92 -8.56 10.91
C ALA A 195 -2.75 -9.29 11.62
N ARG A 196 -2.08 -10.22 10.93
CA ARG A 196 -0.83 -10.84 11.42
C ARG A 196 0.30 -9.85 11.64
N TRP A 197 0.37 -8.77 10.84
CA TRP A 197 1.34 -7.72 11.07
C TRP A 197 0.95 -6.88 12.30
N LYS A 198 -0.32 -6.47 12.42
CA LYS A 198 -0.85 -5.71 13.56
C LYS A 198 -0.59 -6.46 14.87
N ALA A 199 -0.95 -7.73 14.97
CA ALA A 199 -0.79 -8.49 16.20
C ALA A 199 0.69 -8.72 16.58
N ARG A 200 1.61 -8.81 15.62
CA ARG A 200 3.06 -8.81 15.89
C ARG A 200 3.54 -7.46 16.39
N PHE A 201 3.00 -6.38 15.85
CA PHE A 201 3.33 -5.02 16.26
C PHE A 201 2.82 -4.75 17.68
N ASP A 202 1.57 -5.08 17.98
CA ASP A 202 0.95 -4.91 19.31
C ASP A 202 1.73 -5.67 20.39
N ARG A 203 2.06 -6.94 20.14
CA ARG A 203 2.93 -7.75 21.04
C ARG A 203 4.30 -7.11 21.27
N ALA A 204 4.92 -6.56 20.23
CA ALA A 204 6.21 -5.90 20.37
C ALA A 204 6.09 -4.62 21.22
N ILE A 205 5.01 -3.85 21.07
CA ILE A 205 4.73 -2.66 21.88
C ILE A 205 4.46 -3.04 23.34
N GLU A 206 3.66 -4.07 23.59
CA GLU A 206 3.39 -4.60 24.93
C GLU A 206 4.69 -5.05 25.61
N ARG A 207 5.56 -5.76 24.89
CA ARG A 207 6.87 -6.17 25.40
C ARG A 207 7.77 -4.99 25.75
N ILE A 208 7.76 -3.92 24.94
CA ILE A 208 8.51 -2.69 25.24
C ILE A 208 7.94 -2.03 26.51
N ARG A 209 6.61 -1.90 26.61
CA ARG A 209 5.95 -1.33 27.79
C ARG A 209 6.25 -2.13 29.06
N ALA A 210 6.19 -3.45 29.00
CA ALA A 210 6.52 -4.33 30.12
C ALA A 210 8.00 -4.25 30.52
N ALA A 211 8.92 -4.12 29.55
CA ALA A 211 10.33 -3.88 29.83
C ALA A 211 10.58 -2.50 30.48
N ASP A 212 9.90 -1.46 29.98
CA ASP A 212 9.99 -0.10 30.54
C ASP A 212 9.36 -0.01 31.94
N ALA A 213 8.34 -0.82 32.22
CA ALA A 213 7.73 -0.97 33.55
C ALA A 213 8.55 -1.86 34.51
N GLY A 214 9.61 -2.54 34.04
CA GLY A 214 10.45 -3.42 34.84
C GLY A 214 9.81 -4.78 35.16
N GLU A 215 8.77 -5.19 34.43
CA GLU A 215 8.04 -6.45 34.65
C GLU A 215 8.78 -7.68 34.07
N ILE A 216 9.76 -7.45 33.20
CA ILE A 216 10.52 -8.52 32.54
C ILE A 216 11.85 -8.72 33.26
N GLU A 217 11.99 -9.83 34.00
CA GLU A 217 13.24 -10.21 34.65
C GLU A 217 14.42 -10.27 33.65
N GLY A 218 15.52 -9.63 34.01
CA GLY A 218 16.77 -9.65 33.22
C GLY A 218 16.80 -8.71 32.00
N VAL A 219 15.76 -7.91 31.76
CA VAL A 219 15.75 -6.90 30.68
C VAL A 219 15.72 -5.50 31.30
N THR A 220 16.77 -4.71 31.09
CA THR A 220 16.79 -3.31 31.53
C THR A 220 15.89 -2.43 30.66
N ALA A 221 15.28 -1.39 31.24
CA ALA A 221 14.51 -0.39 30.49
C ALA A 221 15.34 0.13 29.28
N GLY A 222 14.71 0.22 28.11
CA GLY A 222 15.38 0.59 26.86
C GLY A 222 16.25 -0.50 26.18
N ALA A 223 16.40 -1.70 26.76
CA ALA A 223 17.13 -2.80 26.10
C ALA A 223 16.33 -3.48 24.97
N VAL A 224 15.00 -3.37 24.98
CA VAL A 224 14.15 -3.94 23.93
C VAL A 224 14.20 -3.04 22.69
N ARG A 225 14.80 -3.55 21.61
CA ARG A 225 14.88 -2.82 20.34
C ARG A 225 13.49 -2.62 19.75
N LYS A 226 13.20 -1.38 19.38
CA LYS A 226 11.94 -1.03 18.70
C LYS A 226 11.85 -1.70 17.32
N PRO A 227 10.67 -2.18 16.90
CA PRO A 227 10.52 -2.85 15.61
C PRO A 227 10.85 -1.91 14.44
N ALA A 228 11.73 -2.35 13.54
CA ALA A 228 12.07 -1.63 12.32
C ALA A 228 11.28 -2.18 11.11
N PRO A 229 10.84 -1.32 10.17
CA PRO A 229 10.79 0.14 10.25
C PRO A 229 9.67 0.60 11.20
N TRP A 230 9.90 1.71 11.90
CA TRP A 230 9.02 2.31 12.92
C TRP A 230 7.74 2.93 12.31
N ARG A 231 7.01 2.16 11.50
CA ARG A 231 5.68 2.53 10.98
C ARG A 231 4.64 2.10 12.01
N PHE A 232 4.13 3.07 12.78
CA PHE A 232 3.08 2.84 13.77
C PHE A 232 1.72 2.46 13.17
N ARG A 233 1.48 2.81 11.90
CA ARG A 233 0.18 2.65 11.24
C ARG A 233 0.35 2.21 9.78
N PRO A 234 -0.58 1.39 9.26
CA PRO A 234 -0.61 1.05 7.83
C PRO A 234 -1.00 2.24 6.96
N LEU A 235 -1.83 3.14 7.50
CA LEU A 235 -2.29 4.36 6.86
C LEU A 235 -1.28 5.49 7.03
N ARG A 236 -1.09 6.31 6.00
CA ARG A 236 -0.28 7.52 6.09
C ARG A 236 -0.93 8.53 7.05
N LEU A 237 -0.10 9.37 7.65
CA LEU A 237 -0.58 10.53 8.40
C LEU A 237 -1.22 11.55 7.45
N GLY A 238 -2.33 12.13 7.88
CA GLY A 238 -3.13 13.08 7.11
C GLY A 238 -4.02 12.43 6.04
N LEU A 239 -4.59 13.28 5.19
CA LEU A 239 -5.54 12.87 4.16
C LEU A 239 -4.84 12.12 3.00
N PRO A 240 -5.49 11.11 2.40
CA PRO A 240 -4.96 10.45 1.21
C PRO A 240 -4.92 11.39 -0.01
N PRO A 241 -3.99 11.18 -0.95
CA PRO A 241 -4.01 11.83 -2.25
C PRO A 241 -5.34 11.58 -2.96
N GLY A 242 -5.94 12.64 -3.49
CA GLY A 242 -7.27 12.60 -4.13
C GLY A 242 -8.44 12.63 -3.15
N TRP A 243 -8.20 12.75 -1.85
CA TRP A 243 -9.29 13.00 -0.91
C TRP A 243 -9.89 14.39 -1.14
N ARG A 244 -11.22 14.48 -1.13
CA ARG A 244 -11.94 15.75 -1.15
C ARG A 244 -13.08 15.75 -0.15
N ARG A 245 -13.29 16.90 0.50
CA ARG A 245 -14.42 17.10 1.42
C ARG A 245 -15.77 16.94 0.71
N ARG A 246 -15.87 17.42 -0.52
CA ARG A 246 -17.04 17.29 -1.41
C ARG A 246 -16.61 16.49 -2.65
N PRO A 247 -16.83 15.16 -2.66
CA PRO A 247 -16.46 14.34 -3.81
C PRO A 247 -17.31 14.75 -5.03
N ARG A 248 -16.69 14.76 -6.21
CA ARG A 248 -17.34 15.02 -7.50
C ARG A 248 -17.34 13.78 -8.37
N THR A 249 -16.34 12.94 -8.19
CA THR A 249 -16.20 11.66 -8.85
C THR A 249 -16.47 10.55 -7.86
N GLU A 250 -16.95 9.44 -8.38
CA GLU A 250 -17.21 8.24 -7.59
C GLU A 250 -15.98 7.72 -6.85
N ILE A 251 -14.79 7.80 -7.48
CA ILE A 251 -13.56 7.39 -6.82
C ILE A 251 -13.22 8.27 -5.61
N GLU A 252 -13.52 9.57 -5.66
CA GLU A 252 -13.34 10.48 -4.52
C GLU A 252 -14.31 10.15 -3.39
N GLU A 253 -15.53 9.72 -3.72
CA GLU A 253 -16.55 9.30 -2.75
C GLU A 253 -16.13 8.03 -2.03
N VAL A 254 -15.79 6.98 -2.78
CA VAL A 254 -15.28 5.71 -2.24
C VAL A 254 -14.03 5.94 -1.38
N LEU A 255 -13.09 6.74 -1.85
CA LEU A 255 -11.88 7.06 -1.08
C LEU A 255 -12.21 7.78 0.23
N LYS A 256 -13.13 8.74 0.20
CA LYS A 256 -13.55 9.48 1.40
C LYS A 256 -14.20 8.54 2.41
N GLU A 257 -15.14 7.70 1.97
CA GLU A 257 -15.85 6.74 2.83
C GLU A 257 -14.88 5.73 3.43
N CYS A 258 -14.10 5.03 2.59
CA CYS A 258 -13.07 4.10 3.03
C CYS A 258 -12.09 4.77 4.01
N HIS A 259 -11.72 6.03 3.80
CA HIS A 259 -10.81 6.72 4.71
C HIS A 259 -11.39 6.94 6.10
N LEU A 260 -12.63 7.42 6.19
CA LEU A 260 -13.30 7.65 7.46
C LEU A 260 -13.52 6.34 8.21
N LEU A 261 -14.06 5.34 7.52
CA LEU A 261 -14.34 4.02 8.09
C LEU A 261 -13.06 3.28 8.52
N ALA A 262 -11.98 3.36 7.73
CA ALA A 262 -10.72 2.74 8.11
C ALA A 262 -10.06 3.40 9.33
N LEU A 263 -10.19 4.73 9.48
CA LEU A 263 -9.70 5.42 10.67
C LEU A 263 -10.49 5.03 11.91
N ASP A 264 -11.83 5.01 11.79
CA ASP A 264 -12.70 4.58 12.87
C ASP A 264 -12.42 3.12 13.25
N ALA A 265 -12.32 2.23 12.26
CA ALA A 265 -11.98 0.83 12.46
C ALA A 265 -10.64 0.66 13.17
N TRP A 266 -9.60 1.39 12.75
CA TRP A 266 -8.27 1.29 13.34
C TRP A 266 -8.21 1.82 14.77
N ASN A 267 -8.93 2.90 15.09
CA ASN A 267 -8.91 3.50 16.41
C ASN A 267 -9.77 2.74 17.43
N THR A 268 -10.73 1.95 16.97
CA THR A 268 -11.66 1.18 17.82
C THR A 268 -11.33 -0.32 17.87
N SER A 269 -10.14 -0.74 17.44
CA SER A 269 -9.67 -2.15 17.45
C SER A 269 -8.29 -2.31 18.10
#